data_AF-A0A3F2RB65-F1
#
_entry.id   AF-A0A3F2RB65-F1
#
_cell.length_a   1.000
_cell.length_b   1.000
_cell.length_c   1.000
_cell.angle_alpha   90.00
_cell.angle_beta   90.00
_cell.angle_gamma   90.00
#
_symmetry.space_group_name_H-M   'P 1'
#
loop_
_entity.id
_entity.type
_entity.pdbx_description
1 polymer ?
#
loop_
_entity_poly.entity_id
_entity_poly.type
_entity_poly.pdbx_seq_one_letter_code
_entity_poly.pdbx_strand_id
1 'polypeptide(L)'
;MGWTPLIVAAQRGHFNIVTLLVENGAEVNAKTHNGRTALLLAAEEGNLEIVRLLLDSDADVNASGSDEWTPLMMAAYRGHEEIVRLLLDNDADLDPTNTSGCTAAMIARSNCRYEVANILQEHEVECSDTVHDNADSTSTAIPVHAVRKKPDWFIPSREVRREQEPFSAGSFGKVYRGWWLSTRVVVKCVIAKSDKENRTFHREARIWQRARHPNIVPFFGACDEGSSYFFVCEEAKNGKLLDYLFHERENGRSLVWRKLLDAALGLHFLHERHIVHSDLKCNQILVSKDGVGMLTDFGLSFLTTEASEKEEIVGAIRWKAPECIRKDKPVVPNVQSDVYSFGMCVVEAVTGEVPWSPLPDPVVKFHVTRQKFLPRPTAFSSDAQWNLVLQLCAFDPTKRVKLLDAIEQLRVFAEKERFQERYG
;
A
#
# COMPACT_ATOMS: atom_id res chain seq x y z
N MET A 1 -24.24 39.43 -26.46
CA MET A 1 -23.97 38.41 -25.41
C MET A 1 -23.23 37.24 -26.07
N GLY A 2 -22.45 36.46 -25.31
CA GLY A 2 -21.69 35.31 -25.85
C GLY A 2 -21.80 34.04 -25.00
N TRP A 3 -22.85 33.90 -24.19
CA TRP A 3 -23.07 32.71 -23.38
C TRP A 3 -23.70 31.60 -24.22
N THR A 4 -23.05 30.44 -24.30
CA THR A 4 -23.61 29.23 -24.92
C THR A 4 -24.24 28.32 -23.86
N PRO A 5 -25.13 27.38 -24.23
CA PRO A 5 -25.65 26.37 -23.31
C PRO A 5 -24.54 25.58 -22.60
N LEU A 6 -23.43 25.29 -23.31
CA LEU A 6 -22.28 24.56 -22.79
C LEU A 6 -21.57 25.35 -21.68
N ILE A 7 -21.30 26.64 -21.90
CA ILE A 7 -20.67 27.52 -20.91
C ILE A 7 -21.54 27.62 -19.64
N VAL A 8 -22.86 27.75 -19.78
CA VAL A 8 -23.79 27.80 -18.63
C VAL A 8 -23.83 26.45 -17.90
N ALA A 9 -23.91 25.33 -18.61
CA ALA A 9 -23.94 24.00 -18.00
C ALA A 9 -22.63 23.67 -17.26
N ALA A 10 -21.48 24.05 -17.84
CA ALA A 10 -20.16 23.87 -17.24
C ALA A 10 -19.98 24.69 -15.96
N GLN A 11 -20.41 25.97 -15.95
CA GLN A 11 -20.39 26.79 -14.74
C GLN A 11 -21.31 26.20 -13.65
N ARG A 12 -22.50 25.72 -14.02
CA ARG A 12 -23.49 25.21 -13.05
C ARG A 12 -23.24 23.77 -12.57
N GLY A 13 -22.14 23.12 -12.98
CA GLY A 13 -21.83 21.76 -12.57
C GLY A 13 -22.76 20.70 -13.16
N HIS A 14 -23.46 21.00 -14.26
CA HIS A 14 -24.48 20.11 -14.83
C HIS A 14 -23.87 19.08 -15.78
N PHE A 15 -23.06 18.15 -15.24
CA PHE A 15 -22.27 17.17 -16.01
C PHE A 15 -23.07 16.49 -17.13
N ASN A 16 -24.22 15.87 -16.83
CA ASN A 16 -25.04 15.18 -17.84
C ASN A 16 -25.49 16.10 -19.00
N ILE A 17 -25.65 17.41 -18.76
CA ILE A 17 -26.00 18.39 -19.79
C ILE A 17 -24.76 18.77 -20.60
N VAL A 18 -23.59 18.92 -19.96
CA VAL A 18 -22.31 19.11 -20.65
C VAL A 18 -22.03 17.93 -21.59
N THR A 19 -22.12 16.69 -21.10
CA THR A 19 -21.96 15.47 -21.92
C THR A 19 -22.88 15.48 -23.13
N LEU A 20 -24.18 15.67 -22.91
CA LEU A 20 -25.15 15.70 -24.01
C LEU A 20 -24.86 16.79 -25.04
N LEU A 21 -24.44 17.98 -24.60
CA LEU A 21 -24.11 19.10 -25.50
C LEU A 21 -22.85 18.83 -26.32
N VAL A 22 -21.80 18.30 -25.69
CA VAL A 22 -20.54 17.93 -26.37
C VAL A 22 -20.77 16.79 -27.37
N GLU A 23 -21.49 15.74 -26.99
CA GLU A 23 -21.88 14.63 -27.88
C GLU A 23 -22.71 15.07 -29.10
N ASN A 24 -23.45 16.19 -28.97
CA ASN A 24 -24.22 16.79 -30.06
C ASN A 24 -23.46 17.93 -30.78
N GLY A 25 -22.14 18.03 -30.62
CA GLY A 25 -21.29 18.94 -31.39
C GLY A 25 -21.35 20.40 -30.95
N ALA A 26 -21.56 20.67 -29.66
CA ALA A 26 -21.41 22.02 -29.13
C ALA A 26 -19.96 22.50 -29.21
N GLU A 27 -19.77 23.76 -29.64
CA GLU A 27 -18.46 24.42 -29.74
C GLU A 27 -17.80 24.53 -28.35
N VAL A 28 -16.80 23.66 -28.10
CA VAL A 28 -16.12 23.50 -26.80
C VAL A 28 -15.33 24.76 -26.43
N ASN A 29 -14.66 25.37 -27.41
CA ASN A 29 -13.79 26.53 -27.23
C ASN A 29 -14.52 27.87 -27.39
N ALA A 30 -15.85 27.87 -27.36
CA ALA A 30 -16.66 29.08 -27.39
C ALA A 30 -16.31 30.02 -26.23
N LYS A 31 -16.09 31.30 -26.55
CA LYS A 31 -15.81 32.36 -25.58
C LYS A 31 -17.01 33.30 -25.40
N THR A 32 -17.31 33.65 -24.15
CA THR A 32 -18.16 34.81 -23.84
C THR A 32 -17.49 36.11 -24.31
N HIS A 33 -18.22 37.23 -24.36
CA HIS A 33 -17.60 38.55 -24.65
C HIS A 33 -16.50 38.96 -23.65
N ASN A 34 -16.47 38.34 -22.46
CA ASN A 34 -15.44 38.55 -21.45
C ASN A 34 -14.34 37.47 -21.56
N GLY A 35 -14.18 36.82 -22.72
CA GLY A 35 -13.18 35.79 -22.99
C GLY A 35 -13.39 34.44 -22.29
N ARG A 36 -14.28 34.35 -21.29
CA ARG A 36 -14.48 33.13 -20.47
C ARG A 36 -14.99 31.96 -21.34
N THR A 37 -14.29 30.83 -21.29
CA THR A 37 -14.65 29.52 -21.89
C THR A 37 -15.44 28.65 -20.92
N ALA A 38 -15.97 27.52 -21.40
CA ALA A 38 -16.56 26.49 -20.53
C ALA A 38 -15.53 25.90 -19.54
N LEU A 39 -14.29 25.65 -20.01
CA LEU A 39 -13.21 25.10 -19.19
C LEU A 39 -12.80 26.04 -18.05
N LEU A 40 -12.65 27.34 -18.33
CA LEU A 40 -12.30 28.35 -17.33
C LEU A 40 -13.34 28.42 -16.20
N LEU A 41 -14.64 28.35 -16.54
CA LEU A 41 -15.71 28.34 -15.55
C LEU A 41 -15.81 27.02 -14.78
N ALA A 42 -15.60 25.88 -15.44
CA ALA A 42 -15.56 24.58 -14.75
C ALA A 42 -14.38 24.49 -13.77
N ALA A 43 -13.23 25.06 -14.14
CA ALA A 43 -12.05 25.14 -13.30
C ALA A 43 -12.22 26.14 -12.12
N GLU A 44 -12.93 27.25 -12.31
CA GLU A 44 -13.28 28.17 -11.21
C GLU A 44 -14.24 27.52 -10.20
N GLU A 45 -15.29 26.87 -10.68
CA GLU A 45 -16.39 26.36 -9.84
C GLU A 45 -16.11 24.98 -9.22
N GLY A 46 -14.96 24.35 -9.55
CA GLY A 46 -14.53 23.09 -8.92
C GLY A 46 -15.07 21.81 -9.57
N ASN A 47 -15.56 21.89 -10.81
CA ASN A 47 -16.27 20.81 -11.47
C ASN A 47 -15.31 19.82 -12.19
N LEU A 48 -14.55 19.02 -11.43
CA LEU A 48 -13.48 18.14 -11.96
C LEU A 48 -13.90 17.27 -13.15
N GLU A 49 -15.03 16.57 -13.08
CA GLU A 49 -15.48 15.70 -14.17
C GLU A 49 -15.88 16.47 -15.43
N ILE A 50 -16.30 17.73 -15.29
CA ILE A 50 -16.56 18.64 -16.42
C ILE A 50 -15.25 19.15 -17.00
N VAL A 51 -14.27 19.50 -16.16
CA VAL A 51 -12.91 19.86 -16.61
C VAL A 51 -12.31 18.72 -17.44
N ARG A 52 -12.35 17.48 -16.91
CA ARG A 52 -11.89 16.27 -17.61
C ARG A 52 -12.60 16.10 -18.94
N LEU A 53 -13.93 16.07 -18.95
CA LEU A 53 -14.73 15.90 -20.16
C LEU A 53 -14.45 16.97 -21.23
N LEU A 54 -14.21 18.22 -20.82
CA LEU A 54 -13.88 19.30 -21.75
C LEU A 54 -12.47 19.12 -22.33
N LEU A 55 -11.47 18.76 -21.52
CA LEU A 55 -10.10 18.45 -21.99
C LEU A 55 -10.09 17.23 -22.93
N ASP A 56 -10.80 16.15 -22.58
CA ASP A 56 -11.03 14.96 -23.41
C ASP A 56 -11.76 15.29 -24.74
N SER A 57 -12.30 16.51 -24.87
CA SER A 57 -13.03 17.03 -26.04
C SER A 57 -12.34 18.24 -26.68
N ASP A 58 -11.01 18.26 -26.65
CA ASP A 58 -10.15 19.28 -27.29
C ASP A 58 -10.38 20.72 -26.79
N ALA A 59 -10.72 20.90 -25.51
CA ALA A 59 -10.72 22.23 -24.89
C ALA A 59 -9.29 22.79 -24.76
N ASP A 60 -9.09 24.02 -25.22
CA ASP A 60 -7.84 24.76 -25.08
C ASP A 60 -7.54 25.03 -23.60
N VAL A 61 -6.60 24.24 -23.06
CA VAL A 61 -6.14 24.26 -21.66
C VAL A 61 -5.60 25.62 -21.24
N ASN A 62 -5.01 26.37 -22.18
CA ASN A 62 -4.36 27.66 -21.96
C ASN A 62 -5.25 28.84 -22.40
N ALA A 63 -6.53 28.58 -22.72
CA ALA A 63 -7.50 29.59 -23.12
C ALA A 63 -7.71 30.67 -22.05
N SER A 64 -7.02 31.80 -22.18
CA SER A 64 -7.20 32.94 -21.29
C SER A 64 -8.55 33.65 -21.51
N GLY A 65 -9.12 34.11 -20.39
CA GLY A 65 -10.33 34.93 -20.34
C GLY A 65 -10.05 36.40 -20.07
N SER A 66 -11.01 37.09 -19.46
CA SER A 66 -10.84 38.46 -18.97
C SER A 66 -9.65 38.58 -18.02
N ASP A 67 -8.91 39.68 -18.12
CA ASP A 67 -7.72 39.97 -17.29
C ASP A 67 -6.61 38.90 -17.41
N GLU A 68 -6.55 38.21 -18.55
CA GLU A 68 -5.54 37.19 -18.89
C GLU A 68 -5.55 35.95 -17.99
N TRP A 69 -6.64 35.73 -17.25
CA TRP A 69 -6.79 34.55 -16.39
C TRP A 69 -6.94 33.25 -17.18
N THR A 70 -6.07 32.28 -16.90
CA THR A 70 -6.14 30.90 -17.42
C THR A 70 -7.01 30.01 -16.53
N PRO A 71 -7.45 28.82 -17.00
CA PRO A 71 -8.08 27.81 -16.16
C PRO A 71 -7.23 27.41 -14.96
N LEU A 72 -5.91 27.32 -15.13
CA LEU A 72 -4.95 26.99 -14.06
C LEU A 72 -4.95 28.05 -12.95
N MET A 73 -4.93 29.34 -13.31
CA MET A 73 -5.06 30.43 -12.34
C MET A 73 -6.40 30.42 -11.59
N MET A 74 -7.50 30.12 -12.29
CA MET A 74 -8.83 30.03 -11.66
C MET A 74 -8.91 28.90 -10.64
N ALA A 75 -8.41 27.71 -11.00
CA ALA A 75 -8.29 26.58 -10.08
C ALA A 75 -7.37 26.91 -8.90
N ALA A 76 -6.25 27.62 -9.15
CA ALA A 76 -5.28 27.99 -8.14
C ALA A 76 -5.76 29.05 -7.14
N TYR A 77 -6.55 30.02 -7.60
CA TYR A 77 -7.23 30.99 -6.74
C TYR A 77 -8.23 30.34 -5.79
N ARG A 78 -8.99 29.38 -6.32
CA ARG A 78 -10.07 28.69 -5.60
C ARG A 78 -9.55 27.57 -4.69
N GLY A 79 -8.38 27.00 -4.99
CA GLY A 79 -7.74 25.93 -4.21
C GLY A 79 -8.09 24.53 -4.68
N HIS A 80 -8.48 24.35 -5.95
CA HIS A 80 -8.97 23.07 -6.46
C HIS A 80 -7.80 22.18 -6.94
N GLU A 81 -7.10 21.55 -5.99
CA GLU A 81 -5.88 20.76 -6.24
C GLU A 81 -6.00 19.71 -7.35
N GLU A 82 -7.09 18.95 -7.38
CA GLU A 82 -7.29 17.89 -8.40
C GLU A 82 -7.47 18.45 -9.81
N ILE A 83 -8.05 19.66 -9.92
CA ILE A 83 -8.17 20.39 -11.19
C ILE A 83 -6.82 20.99 -11.58
N VAL A 84 -6.04 21.51 -10.62
CA VAL A 84 -4.67 22.00 -10.89
C VAL A 84 -3.81 20.87 -11.46
N ARG A 85 -3.78 19.70 -10.80
CA ARG A 85 -3.04 18.53 -11.31
C ARG A 85 -3.53 18.11 -12.69
N LEU A 86 -4.85 17.99 -12.88
CA LEU A 86 -5.43 17.60 -14.18
C LEU A 86 -5.11 18.58 -15.32
N LEU A 87 -5.05 19.89 -15.05
CA LEU A 87 -4.66 20.88 -16.04
C LEU A 87 -3.17 20.77 -16.38
N LEU A 88 -2.29 20.58 -15.40
CA LEU A 88 -0.85 20.37 -15.61
C LEU A 88 -0.57 19.05 -16.35
N ASP A 89 -1.30 17.98 -16.05
CA ASP A 89 -1.29 16.70 -16.77
C ASP A 89 -1.74 16.82 -18.25
N ASN A 90 -2.34 17.96 -18.63
CA ASN A 90 -2.78 18.30 -20.00
C ASN A 90 -2.04 19.54 -20.54
N ASP A 91 -0.76 19.72 -20.17
CA ASP A 91 0.13 20.76 -20.71
C ASP A 91 -0.34 22.22 -20.44
N ALA A 92 -0.92 22.49 -19.28
CA ALA A 92 -1.21 23.86 -18.83
C ALA A 92 0.06 24.67 -18.52
N ASP A 93 0.19 25.86 -19.12
CA ASP A 93 1.34 26.74 -18.95
C ASP A 93 1.40 27.32 -17.52
N LEU A 94 2.57 27.21 -16.86
CA LEU A 94 2.83 27.72 -15.51
C LEU A 94 3.18 29.22 -15.48
N ASP A 95 3.97 29.66 -16.47
CA ASP A 95 4.58 30.99 -16.55
C ASP A 95 3.67 32.18 -16.89
N PRO A 96 2.51 32.03 -17.57
CA PRO A 96 1.65 33.15 -17.87
C PRO A 96 1.26 33.93 -16.62
N THR A 97 1.24 35.25 -16.75
CA THR A 97 0.76 36.16 -15.71
C THR A 97 -0.58 36.76 -16.11
N ASN A 98 -1.48 36.95 -15.16
CA ASN A 98 -2.65 37.80 -15.38
C ASN A 98 -2.25 39.28 -15.55
N THR A 99 -3.20 40.17 -15.84
CA THR A 99 -2.93 41.62 -16.03
C THR A 99 -2.37 42.34 -14.80
N SER A 100 -2.32 41.67 -13.64
CA SER A 100 -1.69 42.17 -12.39
C SER A 100 -0.25 41.65 -12.20
N GLY A 101 0.28 40.89 -13.17
CA GLY A 101 1.63 40.32 -13.13
C GLY A 101 1.75 39.07 -12.23
N CYS A 102 0.64 38.40 -11.90
CA CYS A 102 0.66 37.23 -11.03
C CYS A 102 0.53 35.91 -11.81
N THR A 103 1.46 34.97 -11.58
CA THR A 103 1.35 33.57 -12.04
C THR A 103 0.35 32.78 -11.20
N ALA A 104 -0.02 31.57 -11.64
CA ALA A 104 -0.86 30.67 -10.86
C ALA A 104 -0.28 30.37 -9.45
N ALA A 105 1.04 30.20 -9.34
CA ALA A 105 1.71 29.94 -8.06
C ALA A 105 1.66 31.15 -7.11
N MET A 106 1.83 32.37 -7.64
CA MET A 106 1.67 33.60 -6.86
C MET A 106 0.22 33.75 -6.36
N ILE A 107 -0.75 33.52 -7.24
CA ILE A 107 -2.18 33.57 -6.92
C ILE A 107 -2.54 32.57 -5.82
N ALA A 108 -2.03 31.34 -5.90
CA ALA A 108 -2.22 30.32 -4.87
C ALA A 108 -1.67 30.77 -3.50
N ARG A 109 -0.42 31.26 -3.45
CA ARG A 109 0.21 31.74 -2.21
C ARG A 109 -0.52 32.93 -1.59
N SER A 110 -0.87 33.93 -2.40
CA SER A 110 -1.61 35.11 -1.94
C SER A 110 -3.03 34.81 -1.42
N ASN A 111 -3.60 33.65 -1.77
CA ASN A 111 -4.91 33.19 -1.31
C ASN A 111 -4.81 32.03 -0.31
N CYS A 112 -3.64 31.82 0.31
CA CYS A 112 -3.38 30.77 1.30
C CYS A 112 -3.69 29.33 0.81
N ARG A 113 -3.55 29.07 -0.49
CA ARG A 113 -3.70 27.74 -1.11
C ARG A 113 -2.34 27.05 -1.15
N TYR A 114 -1.79 26.75 0.03
CA TYR A 114 -0.40 26.31 0.18
C TYR A 114 -0.12 24.98 -0.54
N GLU A 115 -1.08 24.06 -0.51
CA GLU A 115 -1.02 22.76 -1.18
C GLU A 115 -0.93 22.93 -2.70
N VAL A 116 -1.78 23.79 -3.28
CA VAL A 116 -1.70 24.17 -4.70
C VAL A 116 -0.40 24.89 -5.03
N ALA A 117 0.06 25.80 -4.18
CA ALA A 117 1.32 26.50 -4.37
C ALA A 117 2.54 25.57 -4.35
N ASN A 118 2.45 24.43 -3.65
CA ASN A 118 3.46 23.38 -3.66
C ASN A 118 3.37 22.55 -4.94
N ILE A 119 2.18 22.12 -5.39
CA ILE A 119 1.98 21.40 -6.67
C ILE A 119 2.57 22.21 -7.84
N LEU A 120 2.26 23.50 -7.89
CA LEU A 120 2.77 24.40 -8.93
C LEU A 120 4.28 24.60 -8.83
N GLN A 121 4.83 24.70 -7.62
CA GLN A 121 6.29 24.82 -7.41
C GLN A 121 7.04 23.52 -7.76
N GLU A 122 6.45 22.35 -7.51
CA GLU A 122 7.02 21.05 -7.87
C GLU A 122 7.16 20.95 -9.40
N HIS A 123 6.15 21.38 -10.17
CA HIS A 123 6.23 21.45 -11.63
C HIS A 123 7.06 22.63 -12.19
N GLU A 124 7.12 23.79 -11.52
CA GLU A 124 8.01 24.90 -11.92
C GLU A 124 9.50 24.48 -11.87
N VAL A 125 9.89 23.68 -10.87
CA VAL A 125 11.27 23.15 -10.77
C VAL A 125 11.58 22.18 -11.91
N GLU A 126 10.61 21.35 -12.34
CA GLU A 126 10.76 20.42 -13.48
C GLU A 126 11.00 21.14 -14.82
N CYS A 127 10.46 22.35 -15.02
CA CYS A 127 10.66 23.14 -16.24
C CYS A 127 11.96 23.98 -16.27
N SER A 128 12.63 24.20 -15.13
CA SER A 128 13.68 25.22 -15.01
C SER A 128 15.09 24.78 -15.47
N ASP A 129 15.34 23.48 -15.67
CA ASP A 129 16.67 22.91 -15.96
C ASP A 129 17.10 23.01 -17.46
N THR A 130 16.56 23.95 -18.24
CA THR A 130 16.80 24.05 -19.70
C THR A 130 17.39 25.37 -20.21
N VAL A 131 18.42 25.96 -19.58
CA VAL A 131 19.29 26.94 -20.27
C VAL A 131 20.76 26.89 -19.83
N HIS A 132 21.67 26.87 -20.82
CA HIS A 132 23.15 26.90 -20.72
C HIS A 132 23.81 25.68 -20.02
N ASP A 133 24.90 25.07 -20.50
CA ASP A 133 25.82 25.35 -21.63
C ASP A 133 26.68 24.08 -21.86
N ASN A 134 27.49 23.88 -22.92
CA ASN A 134 27.93 24.68 -24.09
C ASN A 134 28.21 23.69 -25.26
N ALA A 135 28.72 24.14 -26.40
CA ALA A 135 29.33 23.29 -27.44
C ALA A 135 30.86 23.21 -27.30
N ASP A 136 31.38 22.09 -26.76
CA ASP A 136 32.58 21.44 -27.32
C ASP A 136 32.73 19.98 -26.83
N SER A 137 33.51 19.20 -27.58
CA SER A 137 34.00 17.84 -27.33
C SER A 137 32.99 16.69 -27.43
N THR A 138 33.31 15.76 -28.33
CA THR A 138 32.54 14.58 -28.70
C THR A 138 32.52 13.52 -27.59
N SER A 139 31.33 13.10 -27.16
CA SER A 139 31.11 11.89 -26.36
C SER A 139 29.90 11.09 -26.88
N THR A 140 29.99 9.76 -26.80
CA THR A 140 29.01 8.81 -27.35
C THR A 140 27.66 8.85 -26.63
N ALA A 141 26.58 8.90 -27.39
CA ALA A 141 25.21 9.04 -26.88
C ALA A 141 24.71 7.80 -26.10
N ILE A 142 23.96 8.06 -25.03
CA ILE A 142 23.11 7.10 -24.30
C ILE A 142 21.71 7.74 -24.16
N PRO A 143 20.58 7.00 -24.31
CA PRO A 143 19.29 7.64 -24.58
C PRO A 143 18.49 8.09 -23.35
N VAL A 144 17.95 9.30 -23.48
CA VAL A 144 16.78 9.93 -22.83
C VAL A 144 15.80 9.01 -22.03
N HIS A 145 15.47 9.42 -20.80
CA HIS A 145 14.30 8.95 -20.03
C HIS A 145 13.06 9.77 -20.47
N ALA A 146 11.91 9.24 -20.92
CA ALA A 146 11.05 8.14 -20.47
C ALA A 146 10.05 8.54 -19.36
N VAL A 147 8.88 9.05 -19.78
CA VAL A 147 7.68 9.22 -18.94
C VAL A 147 7.42 7.92 -18.17
N ARG A 148 7.28 8.01 -16.84
CA ARG A 148 7.24 6.85 -15.96
C ARG A 148 5.86 6.19 -15.95
N LYS A 149 5.51 5.55 -17.06
CA LYS A 149 4.31 4.72 -17.26
C LYS A 149 4.03 3.88 -16.00
N LYS A 150 2.80 3.92 -15.48
CA LYS A 150 2.40 3.06 -14.35
C LYS A 150 2.80 1.61 -14.66
N PRO A 151 3.43 0.88 -13.71
CA PRO A 151 3.88 -0.47 -13.98
C PRO A 151 2.74 -1.37 -14.43
N ASP A 152 2.96 -2.25 -15.41
CA ASP A 152 1.88 -3.07 -16.01
C ASP A 152 1.22 -4.10 -15.06
N TRP A 153 1.64 -4.13 -13.78
CA TRP A 153 0.99 -4.89 -12.69
C TRP A 153 0.02 -4.03 -11.84
N PHE A 154 -0.15 -2.75 -12.15
CA PHE A 154 -1.31 -1.99 -11.68
C PHE A 154 -2.52 -2.39 -12.53
N ILE A 155 -3.54 -2.94 -11.88
CA ILE A 155 -4.73 -3.51 -12.51
C ILE A 155 -5.82 -2.42 -12.54
N PRO A 156 -6.38 -2.09 -13.71
CA PRO A 156 -7.50 -1.17 -13.81
C PRO A 156 -8.72 -1.64 -13.01
N SER A 157 -9.37 -0.74 -12.28
CA SER A 157 -10.51 -1.03 -11.40
C SER A 157 -11.64 -1.80 -12.11
N ARG A 158 -11.91 -1.46 -13.37
CA ARG A 158 -12.89 -2.10 -14.27
C ARG A 158 -12.65 -3.60 -14.52
N GLU A 159 -11.44 -4.12 -14.35
CA GLU A 159 -11.12 -5.54 -14.54
C GLU A 159 -11.43 -6.40 -13.32
N VAL A 160 -11.70 -5.79 -12.16
CA VAL A 160 -11.85 -6.47 -10.87
C VAL A 160 -13.28 -6.35 -10.35
N ARG A 161 -13.93 -7.50 -10.19
CA ARG A 161 -15.29 -7.62 -9.64
C ARG A 161 -15.22 -8.26 -8.27
N ARG A 162 -15.88 -7.64 -7.29
CA ARG A 162 -15.97 -8.15 -5.91
C ARG A 162 -17.34 -8.77 -5.67
N GLU A 163 -17.41 -9.78 -4.80
CA GLU A 163 -18.66 -10.20 -4.18
C GLU A 163 -19.23 -9.07 -3.29
N GLN A 164 -20.55 -9.07 -3.04
CA GLN A 164 -21.21 -7.97 -2.32
C GLN A 164 -20.71 -7.85 -0.87
N GLU A 165 -20.59 -8.98 -0.17
CA GLU A 165 -20.20 -9.02 1.23
C GLU A 165 -18.71 -9.36 1.41
N PRO A 166 -17.99 -8.66 2.31
CA PRO A 166 -16.62 -9.03 2.68
C PRO A 166 -16.65 -10.26 3.59
N PHE A 167 -15.74 -11.22 3.36
CA PHE A 167 -15.59 -12.36 4.27
C PHE A 167 -14.63 -12.07 5.44
N SER A 168 -13.92 -10.94 5.41
CA SER A 168 -13.14 -10.45 6.53
C SER A 168 -13.08 -8.92 6.55
N ALA A 169 -13.01 -8.32 7.72
CA ALA A 169 -12.86 -6.89 7.93
C ALA A 169 -12.01 -6.61 9.17
N GLY A 170 -11.22 -5.54 9.15
CA GLY A 170 -10.35 -5.15 10.25
C GLY A 170 -9.87 -3.70 10.11
N SER A 171 -8.91 -3.31 10.95
CA SER A 171 -8.35 -1.94 10.98
C SER A 171 -7.72 -1.50 9.66
N PHE A 172 -7.21 -2.44 8.85
CA PHE A 172 -6.55 -2.17 7.57
C PHE A 172 -7.48 -2.28 6.35
N GLY A 173 -8.79 -2.41 6.58
CA GLY A 173 -9.82 -2.41 5.52
C GLY A 173 -10.66 -3.69 5.45
N LYS A 174 -11.17 -3.99 4.26
CA LYS A 174 -12.12 -5.08 4.00
C LYS A 174 -11.59 -6.04 2.95
N VAL A 175 -11.80 -7.33 3.16
CA VAL A 175 -11.33 -8.40 2.27
C VAL A 175 -12.52 -9.12 1.64
N TYR A 176 -12.54 -9.12 0.31
CA TYR A 176 -13.60 -9.68 -0.52
C TYR A 176 -13.08 -10.88 -1.31
N ARG A 177 -13.96 -11.83 -1.60
CA ARG A 177 -13.76 -12.72 -2.75
C ARG A 177 -14.17 -11.99 -4.02
N GLY A 178 -13.60 -12.38 -5.14
CA GLY A 178 -13.90 -11.74 -6.40
C GLY A 178 -13.34 -12.46 -7.61
N TRP A 179 -13.28 -11.72 -8.70
CA TRP A 179 -12.70 -12.11 -9.98
C TRP A 179 -11.85 -10.97 -10.52
N TRP A 180 -10.66 -11.29 -11.00
CA TRP A 180 -9.91 -10.44 -11.91
C TRP A 180 -9.98 -11.09 -13.29
N LEU A 181 -10.61 -10.42 -14.25
CA LEU A 181 -11.03 -11.00 -15.52
C LEU A 181 -11.86 -12.29 -15.28
N SER A 182 -11.33 -13.46 -15.63
CA SER A 182 -11.94 -14.78 -15.40
C SER A 182 -11.35 -15.56 -14.20
N THR A 183 -10.31 -15.04 -13.55
CA THR A 183 -9.57 -15.72 -12.48
C THR A 183 -10.21 -15.41 -11.12
N ARG A 184 -10.44 -16.45 -10.30
CA ARG A 184 -10.88 -16.31 -8.89
C ARG A 184 -9.76 -15.70 -8.04
N VAL A 185 -10.06 -14.64 -7.31
CA VAL A 185 -9.09 -13.86 -6.52
C VAL A 185 -9.65 -13.41 -5.18
N VAL A 186 -8.74 -13.05 -4.27
CA VAL A 186 -9.04 -12.27 -3.07
C VAL A 186 -8.69 -10.80 -3.35
N VAL A 187 -9.57 -9.89 -2.95
CA VAL A 187 -9.40 -8.44 -3.10
C VAL A 187 -9.36 -7.79 -1.71
N LYS A 188 -8.17 -7.35 -1.27
CA LYS A 188 -7.98 -6.58 -0.02
C LYS A 188 -8.14 -5.10 -0.34
N CYS A 189 -9.28 -4.51 0.03
CA CYS A 189 -9.54 -3.09 -0.14
C CYS A 189 -9.00 -2.29 1.03
N VAL A 190 -8.19 -1.29 0.74
CA VAL A 190 -7.57 -0.36 1.69
C VAL A 190 -8.34 0.95 1.66
N ILE A 191 -8.37 1.66 2.79
CA ILE A 191 -8.89 3.03 2.84
C ILE A 191 -7.68 3.96 2.80
N ALA A 192 -7.55 4.76 1.74
CA ALA A 192 -6.61 5.87 1.65
C ALA A 192 -7.42 7.17 1.52
N LYS A 193 -7.34 8.03 2.54
CA LYS A 193 -8.01 9.34 2.62
C LYS A 193 -7.04 10.49 2.86
N SER A 194 -5.76 10.18 3.00
CA SER A 194 -4.66 11.10 3.25
C SER A 194 -3.41 10.65 2.51
N ASP A 195 -2.49 11.57 2.22
CA ASP A 195 -1.24 11.26 1.52
C ASP A 195 -0.39 10.24 2.27
N LYS A 196 -0.46 10.22 3.60
CA LYS A 196 0.23 9.23 4.43
C LYS A 196 -0.29 7.81 4.17
N GLU A 197 -1.62 7.63 4.12
CA GLU A 197 -2.22 6.34 3.78
C GLU A 197 -1.95 5.96 2.32
N ASN A 198 -1.95 6.94 1.39
CA ASN A 198 -1.62 6.71 -0.01
C ASN A 198 -0.15 6.26 -0.19
N ARG A 199 0.81 6.91 0.47
CA ARG A 199 2.22 6.47 0.54
C ARG A 199 2.36 5.08 1.17
N THR A 200 1.55 4.78 2.20
CA THR A 200 1.53 3.47 2.88
C THR A 200 1.03 2.37 1.95
N PHE A 201 -0.07 2.62 1.22
CA PHE A 201 -0.58 1.72 0.18
C PHE A 201 0.47 1.44 -0.90
N HIS A 202 1.11 2.49 -1.43
CA HIS A 202 2.15 2.35 -2.45
C HIS A 202 3.39 1.61 -1.93
N ARG A 203 3.73 1.74 -0.65
CA ARG A 203 4.78 0.94 0.00
C ARG A 203 4.38 -0.54 0.08
N GLU A 204 3.18 -0.84 0.59
CA GLU A 204 2.66 -2.22 0.65
C GLU A 204 2.61 -2.85 -0.76
N ALA A 205 2.17 -2.10 -1.79
CA ALA A 205 2.18 -2.53 -3.19
C ALA A 205 3.58 -2.90 -3.70
N ARG A 206 4.59 -2.05 -3.40
CA ARG A 206 6.00 -2.30 -3.77
C ARG A 206 6.61 -3.50 -3.05
N ILE A 207 6.14 -3.81 -1.83
CA ILE A 207 6.55 -4.99 -1.06
C ILE A 207 5.92 -6.25 -1.66
N TRP A 208 4.61 -6.26 -1.87
CA TRP A 208 3.90 -7.35 -2.55
C TRP A 208 4.54 -7.71 -3.90
N GLN A 209 4.88 -6.70 -4.71
CA GLN A 209 5.53 -6.91 -6.01
C GLN A 209 6.92 -7.58 -5.90
N ARG A 210 7.67 -7.31 -4.83
CA ARG A 210 9.00 -7.91 -4.54
C ARG A 210 8.89 -9.28 -3.86
N ALA A 211 7.78 -9.56 -3.17
CA ALA A 211 7.60 -10.71 -2.28
C ALA A 211 7.23 -12.02 -3.01
N ARG A 212 7.85 -12.31 -4.17
CA ARG A 212 7.48 -13.47 -5.02
C ARG A 212 8.20 -14.76 -4.60
N HIS A 213 7.52 -15.62 -3.83
CA HIS A 213 8.07 -16.88 -3.32
C HIS A 213 6.96 -17.93 -3.06
N PRO A 214 7.20 -19.25 -3.16
CA PRO A 214 6.18 -20.28 -2.93
C PRO A 214 5.51 -20.27 -1.54
N ASN A 215 6.18 -19.68 -0.54
CA ASN A 215 5.64 -19.51 0.82
C ASN A 215 5.19 -18.06 1.13
N ILE A 216 4.85 -17.29 0.10
CA ILE A 216 4.17 -16.00 0.20
C ILE A 216 2.90 -16.09 -0.67
N VAL A 217 1.79 -15.49 -0.23
CA VAL A 217 0.55 -15.49 -1.02
C VAL A 217 0.82 -14.89 -2.42
N PRO A 218 0.49 -15.58 -3.52
CA PRO A 218 0.70 -15.03 -4.86
C PRO A 218 -0.07 -13.72 -5.09
N PHE A 219 0.67 -12.69 -5.48
CA PHE A 219 0.17 -11.35 -5.77
C PHE A 219 0.04 -11.13 -7.27
N PHE A 220 -1.15 -10.69 -7.70
CA PHE A 220 -1.44 -10.41 -9.11
C PHE A 220 -1.25 -8.93 -9.45
N GLY A 221 -1.68 -8.01 -8.57
CA GLY A 221 -1.53 -6.58 -8.80
C GLY A 221 -2.25 -5.69 -7.80
N ALA A 222 -2.08 -4.38 -7.96
CA ALA A 222 -2.70 -3.34 -7.13
C ALA A 222 -3.55 -2.38 -7.99
N CYS A 223 -4.50 -1.69 -7.37
CA CYS A 223 -5.27 -0.61 -7.99
C CYS A 223 -5.24 0.62 -7.08
N ASP A 224 -5.05 1.79 -7.67
CA ASP A 224 -5.02 3.12 -7.03
C ASP A 224 -5.91 4.14 -7.80
N GLU A 225 -6.86 3.67 -8.60
CA GLU A 225 -7.70 4.52 -9.44
C GLU A 225 -8.79 5.25 -8.62
N GLY A 226 -8.71 6.58 -8.54
CA GLY A 226 -9.69 7.43 -7.85
C GLY A 226 -9.78 7.10 -6.36
N SER A 227 -10.94 6.62 -5.91
CA SER A 227 -11.15 6.15 -4.53
C SER A 227 -10.94 4.63 -4.34
N SER A 228 -10.55 3.90 -5.39
CA SER A 228 -10.43 2.44 -5.38
C SER A 228 -9.01 1.96 -5.10
N TYR A 229 -8.64 1.91 -3.82
CA TYR A 229 -7.36 1.36 -3.35
C TYR A 229 -7.52 -0.12 -2.97
N PHE A 230 -6.89 -1.03 -3.70
CA PHE A 230 -6.92 -2.46 -3.36
C PHE A 230 -5.74 -3.29 -3.89
N PHE A 231 -5.54 -4.46 -3.27
CA PHE A 231 -4.62 -5.51 -3.72
C PHE A 231 -5.39 -6.73 -4.20
N VAL A 232 -4.89 -7.38 -5.26
CA VAL A 232 -5.44 -8.59 -5.87
C VAL A 232 -4.47 -9.76 -5.69
N CYS A 233 -4.91 -10.82 -5.00
CA CYS A 233 -4.09 -11.98 -4.65
C CYS A 233 -4.79 -13.32 -4.94
N GLU A 234 -4.05 -14.43 -4.98
CA GLU A 234 -4.64 -15.79 -5.05
C GLU A 234 -5.44 -16.11 -3.77
N GLU A 235 -6.56 -16.80 -3.94
CA GLU A 235 -7.33 -17.32 -2.81
C GLU A 235 -6.63 -18.53 -2.17
N ALA A 236 -6.16 -18.35 -0.95
CA ALA A 236 -5.72 -19.43 -0.08
C ALA A 236 -6.93 -20.27 0.38
N LYS A 237 -7.31 -21.26 -0.44
CA LYS A 237 -8.56 -22.05 -0.28
C LYS A 237 -8.70 -22.77 1.06
N ASN A 238 -7.59 -23.12 1.71
CA ASN A 238 -7.59 -23.79 3.01
C ASN A 238 -7.57 -22.81 4.20
N GLY A 239 -7.73 -21.50 3.95
CA GLY A 239 -7.95 -20.50 4.99
C GLY A 239 -6.70 -20.15 5.80
N LYS A 240 -6.90 -19.83 7.08
CA LYS A 240 -5.84 -19.47 8.02
C LYS A 240 -5.19 -20.71 8.63
N LEU A 241 -3.94 -20.56 9.07
CA LEU A 241 -3.15 -21.64 9.64
C LEU A 241 -3.85 -22.38 10.79
N LEU A 242 -4.36 -21.67 11.80
CA LEU A 242 -4.95 -22.33 12.97
C LEU A 242 -6.25 -23.08 12.65
N ASP A 243 -7.11 -22.48 11.82
CA ASP A 243 -8.35 -23.12 11.36
C ASP A 243 -8.01 -24.42 10.60
N TYR A 244 -7.04 -24.35 9.68
CA TYR A 244 -6.54 -25.50 8.94
C TYR A 244 -5.95 -26.59 9.85
N LEU A 245 -5.08 -26.23 10.79
CA LEU A 245 -4.48 -27.19 11.74
C LEU A 245 -5.54 -27.83 12.66
N PHE A 246 -6.59 -27.09 13.02
CA PHE A 246 -7.70 -27.62 13.83
C PHE A 246 -8.52 -28.66 13.05
N HIS A 247 -8.82 -28.41 11.78
CA HIS A 247 -9.54 -29.34 10.92
C HIS A 247 -8.70 -30.57 10.54
N GLU A 248 -7.44 -30.36 10.18
CA GLU A 248 -6.51 -31.39 9.70
C GLU A 248 -5.72 -32.09 10.82
N ARG A 249 -6.14 -31.94 12.09
CA ARG A 249 -5.48 -32.50 13.28
C ARG A 249 -5.25 -34.02 13.26
N GLU A 250 -6.03 -34.73 12.45
CA GLU A 250 -5.92 -36.18 12.26
C GLU A 250 -4.68 -36.58 11.43
N ASN A 251 -4.08 -35.64 10.69
CA ASN A 251 -2.82 -35.85 9.95
C ASN A 251 -1.56 -35.80 10.83
N GLY A 252 -1.72 -35.81 12.16
CA GLY A 252 -0.62 -35.80 13.12
C GLY A 252 0.01 -34.42 13.38
N ARG A 253 0.84 -34.37 14.41
CA ARG A 253 1.54 -33.17 14.87
C ARG A 253 2.60 -32.68 13.89
N SER A 254 3.16 -33.57 13.06
CA SER A 254 4.13 -33.22 12.02
C SER A 254 3.59 -32.20 11.03
N LEU A 255 2.26 -32.09 10.87
CA LEU A 255 1.63 -31.04 10.07
C LEU A 255 1.96 -29.64 10.60
N VAL A 256 1.93 -29.44 11.92
CA VAL A 256 2.24 -28.16 12.57
C VAL A 256 3.66 -27.71 12.20
N TRP A 257 4.65 -28.59 12.40
CA TRP A 257 6.05 -28.30 12.07
C TRP A 257 6.27 -28.07 10.57
N ARG A 258 5.58 -28.81 9.69
CA ARG A 258 5.62 -28.58 8.24
C ARG A 258 5.06 -27.20 7.86
N LYS A 259 4.00 -26.72 8.51
CA LYS A 259 3.42 -25.40 8.21
C LYS A 259 4.25 -24.25 8.81
N LEU A 260 4.87 -24.48 9.98
CA LEU A 260 5.84 -23.54 10.55
C LEU A 260 7.12 -23.46 9.71
N LEU A 261 7.60 -24.58 9.16
CA LEU A 261 8.72 -24.63 8.22
C LEU A 261 8.43 -23.81 6.95
N ASP A 262 7.26 -23.99 6.34
CA ASP A 262 6.79 -23.18 5.21
C ASP A 262 6.83 -21.67 5.53
N ALA A 263 6.25 -21.27 6.67
CA ALA A 263 6.24 -19.88 7.11
C ALA A 263 7.65 -19.32 7.37
N ALA A 264 8.56 -20.13 7.94
CA ALA A 264 9.95 -19.76 8.17
C ALA A 264 10.73 -19.54 6.85
N LEU A 265 10.50 -20.39 5.84
CA LEU A 265 11.07 -20.24 4.50
C LEU A 265 10.58 -18.95 3.83
N GLY A 266 9.28 -18.64 3.95
CA GLY A 266 8.71 -17.36 3.50
C GLY A 266 9.35 -16.15 4.21
N LEU A 267 9.51 -16.23 5.53
CA LEU A 267 10.10 -15.14 6.33
C LEU A 267 11.58 -14.92 5.98
N HIS A 268 12.35 -15.99 5.81
CA HIS A 268 13.75 -15.90 5.40
C HIS A 268 13.89 -15.25 4.03
N PHE A 269 13.04 -15.60 3.06
CA PHE A 269 13.01 -14.96 1.74
C PHE A 269 12.76 -13.44 1.81
N LEU A 270 11.91 -12.98 2.74
CA LEU A 270 11.66 -11.55 2.99
C LEU A 270 12.92 -10.87 3.59
N HIS A 271 13.56 -11.50 4.58
CA HIS A 271 14.74 -10.97 5.25
C HIS A 271 15.95 -10.83 4.30
N GLU A 272 16.16 -11.80 3.40
CA GLU A 272 17.18 -11.72 2.33
C GLU A 272 16.89 -10.59 1.31
N ARG A 273 15.67 -10.03 1.31
CA ARG A 273 15.27 -8.88 0.48
C ARG A 273 15.14 -7.58 1.28
N HIS A 274 15.67 -7.57 2.51
CA HIS A 274 15.59 -6.43 3.43
C HIS A 274 14.16 -6.00 3.77
N ILE A 275 13.17 -6.90 3.64
CA ILE A 275 11.77 -6.67 4.02
C ILE A 275 11.58 -7.14 5.47
N VAL A 276 11.06 -6.27 6.32
CA VAL A 276 10.62 -6.59 7.69
C VAL A 276 9.11 -6.74 7.70
N HIS A 277 8.60 -7.86 8.19
CA HIS A 277 7.16 -8.12 8.22
C HIS A 277 6.44 -7.27 9.27
N SER A 278 7.07 -7.05 10.43
CA SER A 278 6.63 -6.19 11.54
C SER A 278 5.41 -6.67 12.34
N ASP A 279 4.42 -7.37 11.75
CA ASP A 279 3.20 -7.84 12.44
C ASP A 279 2.88 -9.33 12.21
N LEU A 280 3.91 -10.17 12.20
CA LEU A 280 3.79 -11.62 12.03
C LEU A 280 3.09 -12.28 13.24
N LYS A 281 2.04 -13.06 12.95
CA LYS A 281 1.20 -13.86 13.87
C LYS A 281 0.52 -14.97 13.05
N CYS A 282 0.00 -16.06 13.63
CA CYS A 282 -0.55 -17.15 12.81
C CYS A 282 -1.76 -16.75 11.95
N ASN A 283 -2.48 -15.68 12.31
CA ASN A 283 -3.53 -15.10 11.46
C ASN A 283 -3.01 -14.56 10.11
N GLN A 284 -1.72 -14.23 10.00
CA GLN A 284 -1.05 -13.80 8.76
C GLN A 284 -0.34 -14.95 8.03
N ILE A 285 -0.61 -16.19 8.43
CA ILE A 285 -0.18 -17.40 7.73
C ILE A 285 -1.43 -18.06 7.17
N LEU A 286 -1.52 -18.11 5.85
CA LEU A 286 -2.62 -18.78 5.12
C LEU A 286 -2.14 -20.11 4.54
N VAL A 287 -3.07 -20.98 4.17
CA VAL A 287 -2.78 -22.28 3.57
C VAL A 287 -3.36 -22.37 2.16
N SER A 288 -2.49 -22.66 1.17
CA SER A 288 -2.89 -22.81 -0.22
C SER A 288 -3.79 -24.03 -0.42
N LYS A 289 -4.45 -24.11 -1.58
CA LYS A 289 -5.24 -25.30 -2.00
C LYS A 289 -4.43 -26.60 -1.93
N ASP A 290 -3.12 -26.53 -2.18
CA ASP A 290 -2.17 -27.65 -2.18
C ASP A 290 -1.56 -27.91 -0.79
N GLY A 291 -2.08 -27.24 0.25
CA GLY A 291 -1.67 -27.43 1.64
C GLY A 291 -0.36 -26.71 2.02
N VAL A 292 0.14 -25.78 1.22
CA VAL A 292 1.40 -25.04 1.48
C VAL A 292 1.12 -23.82 2.37
N GLY A 293 1.93 -23.60 3.40
CA GLY A 293 1.87 -22.41 4.25
C GLY A 293 2.46 -21.18 3.55
N MET A 294 1.77 -20.05 3.65
CA MET A 294 2.12 -18.81 2.95
C MET A 294 1.92 -17.58 3.85
N LEU A 295 2.90 -16.66 3.89
CA LEU A 295 2.74 -15.39 4.60
C LEU A 295 1.88 -14.40 3.79
N THR A 296 1.21 -13.49 4.50
CA THR A 296 0.34 -12.44 3.93
C THR A 296 0.34 -11.16 4.79
N ASP A 297 -0.41 -10.15 4.35
CA ASP A 297 -0.69 -8.89 5.03
C ASP A 297 0.54 -8.03 5.37
N PHE A 298 1.06 -7.36 4.34
CA PHE A 298 2.25 -6.49 4.42
C PHE A 298 1.94 -5.03 4.78
N GLY A 299 0.76 -4.72 5.32
CA GLY A 299 0.33 -3.34 5.61
C GLY A 299 1.14 -2.60 6.68
N LEU A 300 1.84 -3.34 7.56
CA LEU A 300 2.79 -2.81 8.53
C LEU A 300 4.26 -3.10 8.15
N SER A 301 4.50 -3.68 6.97
CA SER A 301 5.84 -4.04 6.50
C SER A 301 6.55 -2.87 5.82
N PHE A 302 7.88 -2.91 5.84
CA PHE A 302 8.74 -1.89 5.24
C PHE A 302 10.09 -2.48 4.82
N LEU A 303 10.85 -1.73 4.03
CA LEU A 303 12.21 -2.05 3.64
C LEU A 303 13.19 -1.42 4.63
N THR A 304 14.19 -2.15 5.14
CA THR A 304 15.20 -1.59 6.06
C THR A 304 16.12 -0.56 5.40
N THR A 305 16.02 -0.39 4.08
CA THR A 305 16.73 0.61 3.28
C THR A 305 15.95 1.91 3.10
N GLU A 306 14.64 1.94 3.40
CA GLU A 306 13.84 3.17 3.39
C GLU A 306 14.07 3.94 4.70
N ALA A 307 14.15 5.28 4.64
CA ALA A 307 14.39 6.10 5.82
C ALA A 307 13.19 6.03 6.78
N SER A 308 13.44 5.61 8.03
CA SER A 308 12.40 5.53 9.05
C SER A 308 11.87 6.92 9.41
N GLU A 309 10.66 7.24 8.94
CA GLU A 309 9.77 8.13 9.69
C GLU A 309 9.58 7.56 11.11
N LYS A 310 9.12 8.37 12.07
CA LYS A 310 8.75 7.89 13.41
C LYS A 310 7.46 7.07 13.32
N GLU A 311 7.58 5.82 12.90
CA GLU A 311 6.45 4.89 12.89
C GLU A 311 6.00 4.58 14.31
N GLU A 312 4.70 4.75 14.55
CA GLU A 312 4.07 4.33 15.79
C GLU A 312 4.03 2.80 15.85
N ILE A 313 4.20 2.22 17.04
CA ILE A 313 4.38 0.76 17.19
C ILE A 313 3.02 0.05 17.11
N VAL A 314 2.58 -0.07 15.86
CA VAL A 314 1.45 -0.82 15.29
C VAL A 314 1.44 -2.30 15.68
N GLY A 315 0.31 -2.95 16.00
CA GLY A 315 0.18 -4.41 15.95
C GLY A 315 -0.01 -5.15 17.28
N ALA A 316 -0.04 -6.49 17.21
CA ALA A 316 -0.52 -7.34 18.29
C ALA A 316 0.55 -7.61 19.37
N ILE A 317 0.37 -7.08 20.59
CA ILE A 317 1.42 -6.99 21.63
C ILE A 317 2.07 -8.34 22.00
N ARG A 318 1.33 -9.45 21.91
CA ARG A 318 1.77 -10.79 22.35
C ARG A 318 2.82 -11.42 21.44
N TRP A 319 2.90 -10.97 20.19
CA TRP A 319 3.92 -11.38 19.23
C TRP A 319 5.07 -10.38 19.16
N LYS A 320 4.93 -9.18 19.74
CA LYS A 320 5.96 -8.12 19.63
C LYS A 320 7.18 -8.39 20.52
N ALA A 321 8.35 -8.19 19.91
CA ALA A 321 9.63 -8.31 20.60
C ALA A 321 9.81 -7.28 21.73
N PRO A 322 10.49 -7.63 22.83
CA PRO A 322 10.63 -6.80 24.03
C PRO A 322 11.26 -5.42 23.75
N GLU A 323 12.25 -5.37 22.87
CA GLU A 323 12.95 -4.15 22.47
C GLU A 323 12.04 -3.17 21.71
N CYS A 324 11.01 -3.66 21.03
CA CYS A 324 10.03 -2.83 20.32
C CYS A 324 8.96 -2.26 21.24
N ILE A 325 8.72 -2.84 22.42
CA ILE A 325 7.57 -2.47 23.27
C ILE A 325 7.96 -1.88 24.64
N ARG A 326 9.24 -1.85 24.99
CA ARG A 326 9.74 -1.16 26.19
C ARG A 326 9.42 0.35 26.16
N LYS A 327 9.28 0.96 27.34
CA LYS A 327 8.96 2.39 27.46
C LYS A 327 10.17 3.28 27.19
N ASP A 328 11.35 2.81 27.57
CA ASP A 328 12.63 3.47 27.44
C ASP A 328 13.28 3.12 26.09
N LYS A 329 13.43 4.12 25.20
CA LYS A 329 14.10 3.96 23.90
C LYS A 329 13.61 2.72 23.11
N PRO A 330 12.32 2.62 22.76
CA PRO A 330 11.82 1.54 21.92
C PRO A 330 12.61 1.48 20.60
N VAL A 331 12.88 0.27 20.13
CA VAL A 331 13.59 0.01 18.88
C VAL A 331 12.57 -0.19 17.77
N VAL A 332 12.80 0.44 16.61
CA VAL A 332 12.02 0.21 15.39
C VAL A 332 12.05 -1.29 15.06
N PRO A 333 10.94 -1.90 14.60
CA PRO A 333 10.95 -3.29 14.16
C PRO A 333 12.08 -3.59 13.17
N ASN A 334 12.54 -4.82 13.15
CA ASN A 334 13.68 -5.28 12.36
C ASN A 334 13.63 -6.79 12.19
N VAL A 335 14.56 -7.36 11.42
CA VAL A 335 14.61 -8.80 11.16
C VAL A 335 14.70 -9.64 12.45
N GLN A 336 15.33 -9.14 13.52
CA GLN A 336 15.38 -9.86 14.80
C GLN A 336 14.05 -9.79 15.54
N SER A 337 13.29 -8.69 15.44
CA SER A 337 11.94 -8.64 16.04
C SER A 337 10.97 -9.57 15.32
N ASP A 338 11.11 -9.74 14.00
CA ASP A 338 10.35 -10.75 13.25
C ASP A 338 10.69 -12.18 13.69
N VAL A 339 11.96 -12.50 13.98
CA VAL A 339 12.37 -13.81 14.53
C VAL A 339 11.70 -14.08 15.88
N TYR A 340 11.56 -13.08 16.74
CA TYR A 340 10.80 -13.19 17.99
C TYR A 340 9.30 -13.43 17.72
N SER A 341 8.69 -12.66 16.82
CA SER A 341 7.29 -12.82 16.42
C SER A 341 7.01 -14.21 15.84
N PHE A 342 7.95 -14.75 15.06
CA PHE A 342 7.89 -16.12 14.56
C PHE A 342 7.97 -17.15 15.69
N GLY A 343 8.83 -16.95 16.70
CA GLY A 343 8.83 -17.80 17.91
C GLY A 343 7.49 -17.78 18.67
N MET A 344 6.79 -16.65 18.68
CA MET A 344 5.41 -16.58 19.22
C MET A 344 4.39 -17.29 18.31
N CYS A 345 4.60 -17.32 16.99
CA CYS A 345 3.80 -18.18 16.07
C CYS A 345 4.05 -19.67 16.32
N VAL A 346 5.30 -20.08 16.62
CA VAL A 346 5.61 -21.47 17.01
C VAL A 346 4.87 -21.86 18.29
N VAL A 347 4.80 -20.98 19.30
CA VAL A 347 3.98 -21.20 20.49
C VAL A 347 2.52 -21.39 20.10
N GLU A 348 1.94 -20.41 19.40
CA GLU A 348 0.52 -20.37 19.01
C GLU A 348 0.09 -21.60 18.18
N ALA A 349 0.87 -22.01 17.20
CA ALA A 349 0.55 -23.15 16.33
C ALA A 349 0.72 -24.51 17.02
N VAL A 350 1.66 -24.64 17.98
CA VAL A 350 1.89 -25.89 18.72
C VAL A 350 0.88 -26.07 19.86
N THR A 351 0.43 -24.99 20.49
CA THR A 351 -0.57 -25.06 21.57
C THR A 351 -2.01 -24.97 21.07
N GLY A 352 -2.25 -24.37 19.89
CA GLY A 352 -3.59 -23.95 19.45
C GLY A 352 -4.14 -22.74 20.23
N GLU A 353 -3.31 -22.11 21.06
CA GLU A 353 -3.70 -21.09 22.04
C GLU A 353 -2.94 -19.78 21.83
N VAL A 354 -3.63 -18.66 22.03
CA VAL A 354 -3.03 -17.32 21.94
C VAL A 354 -1.86 -17.20 22.93
N PRO A 355 -0.66 -16.76 22.51
CA PRO A 355 0.48 -16.62 23.40
C PRO A 355 0.14 -15.76 24.63
N TRP A 356 0.63 -16.19 25.78
CA TRP A 356 0.32 -15.59 27.09
C TRP A 356 -1.15 -15.63 27.54
N SER A 357 -2.03 -16.39 26.88
CA SER A 357 -3.38 -16.66 27.39
C SER A 357 -3.31 -17.26 28.81
N PRO A 358 -4.20 -16.88 29.76
CA PRO A 358 -5.30 -15.91 29.65
C PRO A 358 -4.91 -14.48 30.10
N LEU A 359 -3.62 -14.16 30.27
CA LEU A 359 -3.19 -12.86 30.80
C LEU A 359 -3.59 -11.71 29.85
N PRO A 360 -4.06 -10.55 30.34
CA PRO A 360 -4.41 -9.41 29.50
C PRO A 360 -3.16 -8.67 28.98
N ASP A 361 -3.30 -8.01 27.84
CA ASP A 361 -2.23 -7.36 27.08
C ASP A 361 -1.27 -6.45 27.90
N PRO A 362 -1.74 -5.61 28.85
CA PRO A 362 -0.83 -4.82 29.70
C PRO A 362 0.05 -5.67 30.64
N VAL A 363 -0.46 -6.83 31.10
CA VAL A 363 0.28 -7.77 31.96
C VAL A 363 1.31 -8.55 31.14
N VAL A 364 0.96 -8.93 29.91
CA VAL A 364 1.91 -9.50 28.94
C VAL A 364 3.07 -8.54 28.70
N LYS A 365 2.76 -7.28 28.37
CA LYS A 365 3.75 -6.21 28.18
C LYS A 365 4.64 -6.03 29.42
N PHE A 366 4.07 -6.07 30.62
CA PHE A 366 4.81 -5.95 31.88
C PHE A 366 5.77 -7.13 32.12
N HIS A 367 5.40 -8.36 31.78
CA HIS A 367 6.27 -9.53 31.91
C HIS A 367 7.39 -9.55 30.86
N VAL A 368 7.02 -9.37 29.58
CA VAL A 368 7.98 -9.39 28.45
C VAL A 368 9.04 -8.30 28.60
N THR A 369 8.67 -7.07 28.99
CA THR A 369 9.64 -5.97 29.20
C THR A 369 10.51 -6.15 30.45
N ARG A 370 10.17 -7.09 31.35
CA ARG A 370 10.98 -7.46 32.54
C ARG A 370 11.75 -8.77 32.35
N GLN A 371 11.93 -9.23 31.12
CA GLN A 371 12.66 -10.47 30.79
C GLN A 371 12.08 -11.74 31.45
N LYS A 372 10.81 -11.72 31.85
CA LYS A 372 10.07 -12.93 32.23
C LYS A 372 9.49 -13.52 30.95
N PHE A 373 9.71 -14.82 30.72
CA PHE A 373 9.16 -15.56 29.59
C PHE A 373 8.03 -16.51 30.02
N LEU A 374 7.39 -17.15 29.04
CA LEU A 374 6.39 -18.20 29.25
C LEU A 374 7.01 -19.42 29.96
N PRO A 375 6.28 -20.12 30.85
CA PRO A 375 6.60 -21.50 31.18
C PRO A 375 6.37 -22.40 29.95
N ARG A 376 7.07 -23.52 29.85
CA ARG A 376 6.89 -24.50 28.77
C ARG A 376 5.45 -25.05 28.77
N PRO A 377 4.67 -24.87 27.69
CA PRO A 377 3.39 -25.54 27.54
C PRO A 377 3.57 -27.06 27.38
N THR A 378 2.61 -27.84 27.91
CA THR A 378 2.61 -29.31 27.83
C THR A 378 2.57 -29.85 26.40
N ALA A 379 2.10 -29.06 25.43
CA ALA A 379 2.10 -29.40 24.01
C ALA A 379 3.51 -29.58 23.40
N PHE A 380 4.56 -28.99 24.02
CA PHE A 380 5.94 -29.18 23.59
C PHE A 380 6.48 -30.50 24.14
N SER A 381 6.62 -31.53 23.28
CA SER A 381 6.88 -32.92 23.68
C SER A 381 8.34 -33.20 24.01
N SER A 382 9.27 -32.35 23.59
CA SER A 382 10.71 -32.50 23.85
C SER A 382 11.41 -31.18 24.19
N ASP A 383 12.52 -31.28 24.91
CA ASP A 383 13.36 -30.14 25.30
C ASP A 383 13.87 -29.38 24.07
N ALA A 384 14.20 -30.09 22.99
CA ALA A 384 14.63 -29.48 21.74
C ALA A 384 13.58 -28.52 21.16
N GLN A 385 12.30 -28.91 21.14
CA GLN A 385 11.22 -28.07 20.62
C GLN A 385 11.03 -26.80 21.47
N TRP A 386 11.12 -26.91 22.80
CA TRP A 386 11.02 -25.75 23.67
C TRP A 386 12.27 -24.86 23.63
N ASN A 387 13.46 -25.46 23.51
CA ASN A 387 14.71 -24.73 23.36
C ASN A 387 14.73 -23.91 22.07
N LEU A 388 14.14 -24.39 20.96
CA LEU A 388 13.95 -23.58 19.75
C LEU A 388 13.12 -22.32 20.04
N VAL A 389 12.02 -22.41 20.80
CA VAL A 389 11.22 -21.25 21.19
C VAL A 389 12.03 -20.27 22.06
N LEU A 390 12.79 -20.77 23.04
CA LEU A 390 13.65 -19.94 23.88
C LEU A 390 14.76 -19.23 23.07
N GLN A 391 15.30 -19.91 22.05
CA GLN A 391 16.29 -19.38 21.13
C GLN A 391 15.71 -18.32 20.18
N LEU A 392 14.53 -18.54 19.61
CA LEU A 392 13.83 -17.56 18.76
C LEU A 392 13.42 -16.32 19.57
N CYS A 393 12.96 -16.54 20.80
CA CYS A 393 12.42 -15.49 21.67
C CYS A 393 13.42 -14.91 22.68
N ALA A 394 14.73 -15.03 22.44
CA ALA A 394 15.75 -14.47 23.33
C ALA A 394 15.53 -12.95 23.55
N PHE A 395 15.60 -12.49 24.81
CA PHE A 395 15.35 -11.08 25.16
C PHE A 395 16.40 -10.13 24.58
N ASP A 396 17.62 -10.61 24.42
CA ASP A 396 18.71 -9.94 23.72
C ASP A 396 18.63 -10.29 22.22
N PRO A 397 18.31 -9.33 21.32
CA PRO A 397 18.16 -9.61 19.90
C PRO A 397 19.43 -10.18 19.25
N THR A 398 20.61 -9.92 19.82
CA THR A 398 21.89 -10.44 19.30
C THR A 398 22.11 -11.92 19.62
N LYS A 399 21.32 -12.48 20.54
CA LYS A 399 21.39 -13.89 20.98
C LYS A 399 20.27 -14.76 20.38
N ARG A 400 19.41 -14.19 19.53
CA ARG A 400 18.40 -14.96 18.82
C ARG A 400 19.07 -15.88 17.81
N VAL A 401 18.55 -17.09 17.67
CA VAL A 401 19.01 -18.05 16.67
C VAL A 401 18.80 -17.48 15.27
N LYS A 402 19.74 -17.74 14.34
CA LYS A 402 19.57 -17.32 12.96
C LYS A 402 18.38 -18.07 12.36
N LEU A 403 17.59 -17.41 11.52
CA LEU A 403 16.39 -18.01 10.95
C LEU A 403 16.70 -19.27 10.11
N LEU A 404 17.87 -19.35 9.47
CA LEU A 404 18.37 -20.56 8.80
C LEU A 404 18.57 -21.74 9.75
N ASP A 405 19.17 -21.52 10.92
CA ASP A 405 19.38 -22.57 11.92
C ASP A 405 18.05 -23.04 12.54
N ALA A 406 17.07 -22.12 12.64
CA ALA A 406 15.70 -22.44 13.06
C ALA A 406 14.93 -23.24 12.00
N ILE A 407 15.09 -22.92 10.72
CA ILE A 407 14.52 -23.67 9.58
C ILE A 407 14.96 -25.13 9.62
N GLU A 408 16.23 -25.39 9.90
CA GLU A 408 16.74 -26.77 9.98
C GLU A 408 16.22 -27.52 11.21
N GLN A 409 16.10 -26.87 12.37
CA GLN A 409 15.45 -27.47 13.54
C GLN A 409 13.97 -27.83 13.26
N LEU A 410 13.23 -26.94 12.58
CA LEU A 410 11.84 -27.20 12.18
C LEU A 410 11.71 -28.38 11.22
N ARG A 411 12.64 -28.52 10.25
CA ARG A 411 12.73 -29.68 9.36
C ARG A 411 12.92 -30.98 10.14
N VAL A 412 13.89 -31.01 11.06
CA VAL A 412 14.15 -32.18 11.92
C VAL A 412 12.93 -32.55 12.76
N PHE A 413 12.19 -31.58 13.32
CA PHE A 413 10.97 -31.86 14.07
C PHE A 413 9.85 -32.41 13.19
N ALA A 414 9.64 -31.82 12.00
CA ALA A 414 8.67 -32.30 11.02
C ALA A 414 8.95 -33.73 10.56
N GLU A 415 10.21 -34.06 10.25
CA GLU A 415 10.61 -35.39 9.79
C GLU A 415 10.53 -36.43 10.91
N LYS A 416 10.97 -36.08 12.12
CA LYS A 416 10.93 -36.98 13.29
C LYS A 416 9.50 -37.32 13.70
N GLU A 417 8.62 -36.32 13.87
CA GLU A 417 7.23 -36.60 14.24
C GLU A 417 6.49 -37.35 13.11
N ARG A 418 6.78 -37.04 11.83
CA ARG A 418 6.21 -37.78 10.69
C ARG A 418 6.67 -39.24 10.60
N PHE A 419 7.90 -39.53 11.03
CA PHE A 419 8.39 -40.90 11.14
C PHE A 419 7.66 -41.64 12.27
N GLN A 420 7.50 -41.00 13.43
CA GLN A 420 6.76 -41.55 14.57
C GLN A 420 5.29 -41.83 14.22
N GLU A 421 4.60 -40.91 13.54
CA GLU A 421 3.21 -41.07 13.07
C GLU A 421 2.99 -42.22 12.08
N ARG A 422 4.04 -42.71 11.43
CA ARG A 422 3.96 -43.79 10.43
C ARG A 422 4.36 -45.16 10.95
N TYR A 423 5.15 -45.22 12.02
CA TYR A 423 5.87 -46.42 12.44
C TYR A 423 5.93 -46.65 13.96
N GLY A 424 5.33 -45.75 14.76
CA GLY A 424 5.17 -45.88 16.21
C GLY A 424 3.71 -46.03 16.61
#